data_AF-A0A2N2GW47-F1
#
_entry.id   AF-A0A2N2GW47-F1
#
_cell.length_a   1.000
_cell.length_b   1.000
_cell.length_c   1.000
_cell.angle_alpha   90.00
_cell.angle_beta   90.00
_cell.angle_gamma   90.00
#
_symmetry.space_group_name_H-M   'P 1'
#
loop_
_entity.id
_entity.type
_entity.pdbx_description
1 polymer ?
#
loop_
_entity_poly.entity_id
_entity_poly.type
_entity_poly.pdbx_seq_one_letter_code
_entity_poly.pdbx_strand_id
1 'polypeptide(L)'
;MKDIQKILQGIDRLHPIPHVAEQVMLLARDPESSMSRIAEIITYDQILTANLLKTCNSSYFSVPKKVDSVQQAIVFVGIDQVVDLVWMSGGAANFRKRQDGYDLEEG
;
A
#
# COMPACT_ATOMS: atom_id res chain seq x y z
N MET A 1 32.51 -2.20 11.03
CA MET A 1 31.16 -2.81 11.09
C MET A 1 30.44 -2.17 12.25
N LYS A 2 29.22 -1.63 12.04
CA LYS A 2 28.42 -1.11 13.14
C LYS A 2 28.04 -2.27 14.07
N ASP A 3 28.05 -2.00 15.37
CA ASP A 3 27.76 -3.00 16.40
C ASP A 3 26.27 -3.38 16.35
N ILE A 4 25.99 -4.65 16.07
CA ILE A 4 24.62 -5.14 15.93
C ILE A 4 23.80 -4.92 17.20
N GLN A 5 24.44 -4.91 18.38
CA GLN A 5 23.75 -4.62 19.64
C GLN A 5 23.26 -3.18 19.71
N LYS A 6 24.02 -2.22 19.15
CA LYS A 6 23.60 -0.81 19.08
C LYS A 6 22.44 -0.60 18.12
N ILE A 7 22.44 -1.32 17.00
CA ILE A 7 21.34 -1.33 16.02
C ILE A 7 20.06 -1.84 16.70
N LEU A 8 20.14 -3.01 17.35
CA LEU A 8 19.00 -3.60 18.05
C LEU A 8 18.47 -2.75 19.20
N GLN A 9 19.36 -2.03 19.92
CA GLN A 9 18.95 -1.09 20.98
C GLN A 9 18.21 0.15 20.44
N GLY A 10 18.43 0.53 19.18
CA GLY A 10 17.74 1.65 18.54
C GLY A 10 16.35 1.30 18.02
N ILE A 11 16.02 0.00 17.90
CA ILE A 11 14.70 -0.45 17.44
C ILE A 11 13.73 -0.40 18.62
N ASP A 12 12.95 0.68 18.72
CA ASP A 12 11.94 0.83 19.77
C ASP A 12 10.68 0.00 19.46
N ARG A 13 10.13 0.13 18.23
CA ARG A 13 9.01 -0.69 17.73
C ARG A 13 9.06 -0.88 16.22
N LEU A 14 8.98 -2.13 15.76
CA LEU A 14 8.65 -2.44 14.38
C LEU A 14 7.15 -2.24 14.18
N HIS A 15 6.74 -1.25 13.39
CA HIS A 15 5.33 -1.08 13.09
C HIS A 15 4.84 -2.27 12.26
N PRO A 16 3.73 -2.90 12.66
CA PRO A 16 3.15 -3.98 11.88
C PRO A 16 2.64 -3.44 10.55
N ILE A 17 2.74 -4.27 9.51
CA ILE A 17 2.06 -4.00 8.24
C ILE A 17 0.55 -4.01 8.52
N PRO A 18 -0.22 -3.06 7.96
CA PRO A 18 -1.66 -3.05 8.13
C PRO A 18 -2.30 -4.33 7.58
N HIS A 19 -3.26 -4.89 8.32
CA HIS A 19 -3.93 -6.13 7.97
C HIS A 19 -4.59 -6.11 6.58
N VAL A 20 -5.08 -4.94 6.15
CA VAL A 20 -5.66 -4.76 4.82
C VAL A 20 -4.64 -5.02 3.70
N ALA A 21 -3.38 -4.61 3.89
CA ALA A 21 -2.32 -4.85 2.92
C ALA A 21 -1.96 -6.33 2.81
N GLU A 22 -1.92 -7.02 3.94
CA GLU A 22 -1.72 -8.47 4.00
C GLU A 22 -2.84 -9.22 3.24
N GLN A 23 -4.11 -8.88 3.51
CA GLN A 23 -5.24 -9.52 2.83
C GLN A 23 -5.22 -9.31 1.32
N VAL A 24 -4.96 -8.08 0.86
CA VAL A 24 -4.88 -7.77 -0.57
C VAL A 24 -3.76 -8.57 -1.24
N MET A 25 -2.60 -8.72 -0.59
CA MET A 25 -1.51 -9.54 -1.11
C MET A 25 -1.86 -11.02 -1.24
N LEU A 26 -2.50 -11.59 -0.21
CA LEU A 26 -2.89 -13.01 -0.23
C LEU A 26 -3.84 -13.28 -1.41
N LEU A 27 -4.80 -12.38 -1.62
CA LEU A 27 -5.74 -12.48 -2.74
C LEU A 27 -5.08 -12.21 -4.10
N ALA A 28 -4.15 -11.27 -4.19
CA ALA A 28 -3.47 -10.97 -5.44
C ALA A 28 -2.57 -12.13 -5.93
N ARG A 29 -2.09 -12.97 -5.01
CA ARG A 29 -1.25 -14.14 -5.32
C ARG A 29 -2.04 -15.42 -5.58
N ASP A 30 -3.33 -15.43 -5.24
CA ASP A 30 -4.19 -16.58 -5.44
C ASP A 30 -4.77 -16.55 -6.87
N PRO A 31 -4.42 -17.50 -7.74
CA PRO A 31 -4.92 -17.54 -9.12
C PRO A 31 -6.43 -17.80 -9.22
N GLU A 32 -7.05 -18.32 -8.15
CA GLU A 32 -8.51 -18.55 -8.08
C GLU A 32 -9.26 -17.37 -7.45
N SER A 33 -8.55 -16.33 -7.01
CA SER A 33 -9.14 -15.17 -6.36
C SER A 33 -9.83 -14.25 -7.36
N SER A 34 -10.92 -13.63 -6.91
CA SER A 34 -11.68 -12.68 -7.71
C SER A 34 -11.23 -11.24 -7.43
N MET A 35 -11.04 -10.47 -8.50
CA MET A 35 -10.80 -9.01 -8.41
C MET A 35 -11.90 -8.29 -7.63
N SER A 36 -13.13 -8.82 -7.66
CA SER A 36 -14.25 -8.28 -6.89
C SER A 36 -14.01 -8.35 -5.38
N ARG A 37 -13.33 -9.38 -4.87
CA ARG A 37 -13.00 -9.50 -3.44
C ARG A 37 -11.99 -8.45 -2.99
N ILE A 38 -10.98 -8.20 -3.82
CA ILE A 38 -9.99 -7.14 -3.59
C ILE A 38 -10.67 -5.77 -3.63
N ALA A 39 -11.55 -5.55 -4.60
CA ALA A 39 -12.35 -4.33 -4.68
C ALA A 39 -13.20 -4.12 -3.43
N GLU A 40 -13.81 -5.18 -2.90
CA GLU A 40 -14.60 -5.14 -1.66
C GLU A 40 -13.76 -4.66 -0.47
N ILE A 41 -12.60 -5.27 -0.26
CA ILE A 41 -11.69 -4.93 0.83
C ILE A 41 -11.26 -3.46 0.74
N ILE A 42 -10.86 -3.01 -0.45
CA ILE A 42 -10.46 -1.62 -0.67
C ILE A 42 -11.62 -0.67 -0.45
N THR A 43 -12.84 -1.03 -0.89
CA THR A 43 -14.05 -0.19 -0.76
C THR A 43 -14.38 0.09 0.72
N TYR A 44 -14.17 -0.87 1.61
CA TYR A 44 -14.41 -0.69 3.05
C TYR A 44 -13.31 0.12 3.76
N ASP A 45 -12.14 0.28 3.15
CA ASP A 45 -11.08 1.17 3.64
C ASP A 45 -11.13 2.53 2.93
N GLN A 46 -11.59 3.55 3.66
CA GLN A 46 -11.78 4.91 3.12
C GLN A 46 -10.48 5.54 2.62
N ILE A 47 -9.34 5.25 3.27
CA ILE A 47 -8.05 5.83 2.91
C ILE A 47 -7.56 5.19 1.60
N LEU A 48 -7.64 3.86 1.50
CA LEU A 48 -7.26 3.15 0.28
C LEU A 48 -8.17 3.49 -0.89
N THR A 49 -9.49 3.56 -0.66
CA THR A 49 -10.45 3.99 -1.69
C THR A 49 -10.12 5.37 -2.23
N ALA A 50 -9.91 6.36 -1.34
CA ALA A 50 -9.60 7.71 -1.76
C ALA A 50 -8.26 7.79 -2.52
N ASN A 51 -7.23 7.10 -2.03
CA ASN A 51 -5.92 7.06 -2.67
C ASN A 51 -5.98 6.38 -4.05
N LEU A 52 -6.68 5.24 -4.17
CA LEU A 52 -6.83 4.53 -5.43
C LEU A 52 -7.56 5.40 -6.47
N LEU A 53 -8.71 5.98 -6.11
CA LEU A 53 -9.47 6.83 -7.03
C LEU A 53 -8.67 8.09 -7.41
N LYS A 54 -7.97 8.71 -6.47
CA LYS A 54 -7.11 9.87 -6.75
C LYS A 54 -5.98 9.52 -7.71
N THR A 55 -5.30 8.39 -7.47
CA THR A 55 -4.19 7.91 -8.31
C THR A 55 -4.69 7.55 -9.70
N CYS A 56 -5.77 6.78 -9.82
CA CYS A 56 -6.37 6.40 -11.09
C CYS A 56 -6.80 7.63 -11.92
N ASN A 57 -7.34 8.67 -11.28
CA ASN A 57 -7.74 9.91 -11.94
C ASN A 57 -6.59 10.92 -12.15
N SER A 58 -5.35 10.56 -11.82
CA SER A 58 -4.21 11.43 -12.09
C SER A 58 -3.90 11.49 -13.58
N SER A 59 -3.19 12.55 -14.00
CA SER A 59 -2.75 12.71 -15.40
C SER A 59 -1.87 11.54 -15.89
N TYR A 60 -1.21 10.83 -14.98
CA TYR A 60 -0.37 9.67 -15.29
C TYR A 60 -1.13 8.58 -16.04
N PHE A 61 -2.37 8.28 -15.60
CA PHE A 61 -3.18 7.23 -16.20
C PHE A 61 -4.00 7.71 -17.41
N SER A 62 -4.04 9.02 -17.68
CA SER A 62 -4.71 9.59 -18.85
C SER A 62 -6.13 9.07 -19.07
N VAL A 63 -6.90 8.92 -17.97
CA VAL A 63 -8.28 8.42 -18.03
C VAL A 63 -9.18 9.38 -18.82
N PRO A 64 -9.92 8.89 -19.84
CA PRO A 64 -10.74 9.74 -20.71
C PRO A 64 -11.98 10.31 -20.00
N LYS A 65 -12.43 9.64 -18.94
CA LYS A 65 -13.53 10.06 -18.07
C LYS A 65 -13.14 9.79 -16.63
N LYS A 66 -13.61 10.66 -15.72
CA LYS A 66 -13.44 10.48 -14.28
C LYS A 66 -13.96 9.11 -13.85
N VAL A 67 -13.09 8.35 -13.16
CA VAL A 67 -13.39 7.06 -12.55
C VAL A 67 -13.93 7.30 -11.13
N ASP A 68 -15.08 6.73 -10.80
CA ASP A 68 -15.78 6.93 -9.53
C ASP A 68 -16.08 5.63 -8.76
N SER A 69 -15.64 4.47 -9.26
CA SER A 69 -15.77 3.18 -8.58
C SER A 69 -14.43 2.45 -8.43
N VAL A 70 -14.29 1.70 -7.34
CA VAL A 70 -13.08 0.91 -7.04
C VAL A 70 -12.88 -0.18 -8.08
N GLN A 71 -13.94 -0.89 -8.49
CA GLN A 71 -13.84 -1.92 -9.53
C GLN A 71 -13.32 -1.34 -10.85
N GLN A 72 -13.85 -0.21 -11.29
CA GLN A 72 -13.38 0.44 -12.52
C GLN A 72 -11.93 0.91 -12.39
N ALA A 73 -11.53 1.43 -11.23
CA ALA A 73 -10.15 1.82 -10.97
C ALA A 73 -9.20 0.62 -11.04
N ILE A 74 -9.55 -0.52 -10.44
CA ILE A 74 -8.74 -1.75 -10.49
C ILE A 74 -8.60 -2.25 -11.93
N VAL A 75 -9.69 -2.25 -12.72
CA VAL A 75 -9.65 -2.65 -14.14
C VAL A 75 -8.74 -1.74 -14.96
N PHE A 76 -8.76 -0.43 -14.70
CA PHE A 76 -7.96 0.54 -15.46
C PHE A 76 -6.49 0.55 -15.06
N VAL A 77 -6.21 0.45 -13.76
CA VAL A 77 -4.86 0.58 -13.17
C VAL A 77 -4.11 -0.76 -13.18
N GLY A 78 -4.82 -1.87 -13.07
CA GLY A 78 -4.25 -3.21 -12.97
C GLY A 78 -3.96 -3.63 -11.53
N ILE A 79 -3.93 -4.95 -11.29
CA ILE A 79 -3.84 -5.49 -9.93
C ILE A 79 -2.49 -5.23 -9.27
N ASP A 80 -1.39 -5.30 -10.01
CA ASP A 80 -0.04 -5.08 -9.48
C ASP A 80 0.10 -3.66 -8.92
N GLN A 81 -0.40 -2.68 -9.67
CA GLN A 81 -0.39 -1.27 -9.27
C GLN A 81 -1.28 -1.00 -8.05
N VAL A 82 -2.39 -1.75 -7.91
CA VAL A 82 -3.25 -1.69 -6.72
C VAL A 82 -2.51 -2.23 -5.51
N VAL A 83 -1.78 -3.35 -5.64
CA VAL A 83 -0.95 -3.92 -4.58
C VAL A 83 0.13 -2.93 -4.14
N ASP A 84 0.82 -2.30 -5.10
CA ASP A 84 1.84 -1.27 -4.81
C ASP A 84 1.26 -0.07 -4.05
N LEU A 85 0.08 0.40 -4.47
CA LEU A 85 -0.62 1.50 -3.79
C LEU A 85 -1.01 1.15 -2.35
N VAL A 86 -1.48 -0.07 -2.13
CA VAL A 86 -1.84 -0.56 -0.80
C VAL A 86 -0.61 -0.65 0.10
N TRP A 87 0.52 -1.12 -0.42
CA TRP A 87 1.81 -1.12 0.28
C TRP A 87 2.30 0.27 0.62
N MET A 88 2.27 1.19 -0.34
CA MET A 88 2.65 2.58 -0.12
C MET A 88 1.76 3.22 0.95
N SER A 89 0.45 3.02 0.88
CA SER A 89 -0.48 3.59 1.86
C SER A 89 -0.26 3.01 3.26
N GLY A 90 0.00 1.70 3.37
CA GLY A 90 0.24 1.05 4.66
C GLY A 90 1.62 1.31 5.25
N GLY A 91 2.64 1.44 4.40
CA GLY A 91 4.03 1.72 4.78
C GLY A 91 4.34 3.20 4.94
N ALA A 92 3.55 4.11 4.39
CA ALA A 92 3.78 5.57 4.46
C ALA A 92 3.94 6.09 5.90
N ALA A 93 3.28 5.46 6.87
CA ALA A 93 3.43 5.83 8.28
C ALA A 93 4.87 5.60 8.80
N ASN A 94 5.57 4.60 8.28
CA ASN A 94 6.97 4.31 8.63
C ASN A 94 7.91 5.39 8.11
N PHE A 95 7.61 6.00 6.97
CA PHE A 95 8.45 7.06 6.40
C PHE A 95 8.23 8.44 7.04
N ARG A 96 7.28 8.59 7.98
CA ARG A 96 7.02 9.87 8.68
C ARG A 96 7.96 10.15 9.84
N LYS A 97 8.73 9.15 10.29
CA LYS A 97 9.67 9.28 11.39
C LYS A 97 10.99 8.62 11.00
N ARG A 98 12.08 9.16 11.53
CA ARG A 98 13.40 8.54 11.44
C ARG A 98 13.35 7.12 12.01
N GLN A 99 13.96 6.18 11.27
CA GLN A 99 14.03 4.77 11.66
C GLN A 99 15.35 4.53 12.40
N ASP A 100 15.41 5.02 13.63
CA ASP A 100 16.55 4.75 14.52
C ASP A 100 16.72 3.24 14.71
N GLY A 101 17.97 2.77 14.78
CA GLY A 101 18.27 1.35 14.85
C GLY A 101 18.18 0.58 13.52
N TYR A 102 17.82 1.20 12.39
CA TYR A 102 17.95 0.59 11.05
C TYR A 102 19.16 1.08 10.24
N ASP A 103 19.95 1.96 10.85
CA ASP A 103 21.08 2.61 10.19
C ASP A 103 20.74 3.38 8.91
N LEU A 104 19.48 3.78 8.78
CA LEU A 104 18.97 4.60 7.70
C LEU A 104 19.08 6.07 8.11
N GLU A 105 19.76 6.88 7.29
CA GLU A 105 19.75 8.34 7.44
C GLU A 105 18.40 8.91 6.97
N GLU A 106 18.08 10.15 7.36
CA GLU A 106 16.88 10.83 6.88
C GLU A 106 16.96 11.02 5.36
N GLY A 107 15.87 10.67 4.66
CA GLY A 107 15.68 10.87 3.23
C GLY A 107 14.66 11.97 2.95
#